data_AF-A0A1I0LVC2-F1
#
_entry.id   AF-A0A1I0LVC2-F1
#
_cell.length_a   1.000
_cell.length_b   1.000
_cell.length_c   1.000
_cell.angle_alpha   90.00
_cell.angle_beta   90.00
_cell.angle_gamma   90.00
#
_symmetry.space_group_name_H-M   'P 1'
#
loop_
_entity.id
_entity.type
_entity.pdbx_description
1 polymer ?
#
loop_
_entity_poly.entity_id
_entity_poly.type
_entity_poly.pdbx_seq_one_letter_code
_entity_poly.pdbx_strand_id
1 'polypeptide(L)' 'MVMTLISASAGDIMPEGAVELAASGIDWDDLPEHAQQWATEHGYGESEHELLYVIPNHEVELDGWPTLII' A
#
# COMPACT_ATOMS: atom_id res chain seq x y z
N MET A 1 -0.40 13.22 -8.95
CA MET A 1 -1.57 12.36 -8.68
C MET A 1 -1.45 11.95 -7.22
N VAL A 2 -2.53 12.00 -6.45
CA VAL A 2 -2.51 11.63 -5.03
C VAL A 2 -2.91 10.16 -4.93
N MET A 3 -2.10 9.33 -4.29
CA MET A 3 -2.36 7.91 -4.10
C MET A 3 -2.32 7.56 -2.62
N THR A 4 -3.03 6.51 -2.23
CA THR A 4 -2.96 6.00 -0.85
C THR A 4 -2.29 4.63 -0.87
N LEU A 5 -1.19 4.50 -0.12
CA LEU A 5 -0.57 3.22 0.21
C LEU A 5 -1.36 2.53 1.32
N ILE A 6 -1.50 1.22 1.22
CA ILE A 6 -2.12 0.35 2.21
C ILE A 6 -1.17 -0.83 2.46
N SER A 7 -0.82 -1.07 3.73
CA SER A 7 -0.15 -2.32 4.15
C SER A 7 -1.21 -3.31 4.64
N ALA A 8 -1.11 -4.57 4.20
CA ALA A 8 -2.04 -5.63 4.57
C ALA A 8 -1.35 -7.00 4.69
N SER A 9 -1.94 -7.88 5.51
CA SER A 9 -1.47 -9.26 5.64
C SER A 9 -2.03 -10.13 4.50
N ALA A 10 -1.29 -11.15 4.08
CA ALA A 10 -1.82 -12.15 3.13
C ALA A 10 -3.12 -12.78 3.67
N GLY A 11 -4.17 -12.77 2.84
CA GLY A 11 -5.48 -13.34 3.15
C GLY A 11 -6.50 -12.32 3.65
N ASP A 12 -6.09 -11.08 3.87
CA ASP A 12 -7.00 -9.97 4.15
C ASP A 12 -7.91 -9.65 2.95
N ILE A 13 -9.15 -9.22 3.24
CA ILE A 13 -10.09 -8.77 2.20
C ILE A 13 -9.77 -7.32 1.87
N MET A 14 -9.23 -7.09 0.68
CA MET A 14 -8.85 -5.76 0.23
C MET A 14 -10.07 -4.89 -0.10
N PRO A 15 -9.99 -3.57 0.16
CA PRO A 15 -11.02 -2.62 -0.25
C PRO A 15 -11.12 -2.55 -1.78
N GLU A 16 -12.31 -2.22 -2.28
CA GLU A 16 -12.56 -2.13 -3.71
C GLU A 16 -11.65 -1.07 -4.34
N GLY A 17 -10.93 -1.45 -5.41
CA GLY A 17 -9.98 -0.58 -6.10
C GLY A 17 -8.54 -0.61 -5.59
N ALA A 18 -8.24 -1.35 -4.51
CA ALA A 18 -6.86 -1.63 -4.13
C ALA A 18 -6.17 -2.53 -5.17
N VAL A 19 -5.02 -2.07 -5.64
CA VAL A 19 -4.17 -2.80 -6.59
C VAL A 19 -2.83 -3.04 -5.92
N GLU A 20 -2.31 -4.26 -5.95
CA GLU A 20 -0.96 -4.54 -5.43
C GLU A 20 0.06 -3.61 -6.09
N LEU A 21 1.02 -3.07 -5.32
CA LEU A 21 2.05 -2.16 -5.83
C LEU A 21 2.75 -2.75 -7.06
N ALA A 22 3.14 -4.04 -6.98
CA ALA A 22 3.77 -4.76 -8.08
C ALA A 22 2.91 -4.88 -9.34
N ALA A 23 1.57 -4.89 -9.20
CA ALA A 23 0.62 -4.95 -10.31
C ALA A 23 0.20 -3.55 -10.82
N SER A 24 0.42 -2.51 -10.01
CA SER A 24 0.06 -1.12 -10.32
C SER A 24 0.98 -0.48 -11.37
N GLY A 25 2.14 -1.09 -11.63
CA GLY A 25 3.18 -0.55 -12.50
C GLY A 25 4.05 0.53 -11.85
N ILE A 26 3.90 0.74 -10.54
CA ILE A 26 4.79 1.58 -9.71
C ILE A 26 5.87 0.67 -9.13
N ASP A 27 7.13 1.04 -9.34
CA ASP A 27 8.25 0.34 -8.70
C ASP A 27 8.38 0.78 -7.23
N TRP A 28 8.82 -0.12 -6.37
CA TRP A 28 9.13 0.20 -4.97
C TRP A 28 10.17 1.32 -4.88
N ASP A 29 11.19 1.27 -5.74
CA ASP A 29 12.27 2.25 -5.77
C ASP A 29 11.80 3.65 -6.24
N ASP A 30 10.63 3.74 -6.89
CA ASP A 30 10.01 5.00 -7.31
C ASP A 30 9.19 5.65 -6.19
N LEU A 31 8.90 4.92 -5.09
CA LEU A 31 8.18 5.48 -3.96
C LEU A 31 9.04 6.52 -3.22
N PRO A 32 8.45 7.60 -2.68
CA PRO A 32 9.16 8.52 -1.80
C PRO A 32 9.79 7.80 -0.59
N GLU A 33 10.94 8.27 -0.12
CA GLU A 33 11.67 7.66 1.00
C GLU A 33 10.80 7.47 2.26
N HIS A 34 10.00 8.46 2.61
CA HIS A 34 9.08 8.38 3.75
C HIS A 34 7.99 7.32 3.57
N ALA A 35 7.62 7.01 2.33
CA ALA A 35 6.63 6.01 1.99
C ALA A 35 7.20 4.60 2.09
N GLN A 36 8.44 4.41 1.63
CA GLN A 36 9.18 3.17 1.82
C GLN A 36 9.41 2.88 3.31
N GLN A 37 9.81 3.90 4.07
CA GLN A 37 10.00 3.77 5.52
C GLN A 37 8.69 3.39 6.23
N TRP A 38 7.61 4.11 5.93
CA TRP A 38 6.30 3.81 6.49
C TRP A 38 5.83 2.40 6.17
N ALA A 39 5.99 1.96 4.91
CA ALA A 39 5.59 0.62 4.49
C ALA A 39 6.42 -0.46 5.21
N THR A 40 7.73 -0.24 5.39
CA THR A 40 8.60 -1.14 6.18
C THR A 40 8.15 -1.22 7.65
N GLU A 41 7.84 -0.09 8.29
CA GLU A 41 7.35 -0.04 9.67
C GLU A 41 6.01 -0.75 9.87
N HIS A 42 5.21 -0.89 8.81
CA HIS A 42 3.92 -1.59 8.81
C HIS A 42 4.03 -3.00 8.24
N GLY A 43 5.24 -3.57 8.20
CA GLY A 43 5.46 -4.94 7.77
C GLY A 43 5.30 -5.11 6.27
N TYR A 44 5.84 -4.23 5.43
CA TYR A 44 6.00 -4.53 4.01
C TYR A 44 7.48 -4.67 3.69
N GLY A 45 7.85 -5.75 3.00
CA GLY A 45 9.25 -6.07 2.72
C GLY A 45 9.96 -6.87 3.82
N GLU A 46 9.31 -7.17 4.95
CA GLU A 46 9.85 -8.05 6.01
C GLU A 46 9.60 -9.55 5.70
N SER A 47 8.50 -9.88 5.02
CA SER A 47 8.10 -11.23 4.61
C SER A 47 7.58 -11.28 3.18
N GLU A 48 7.68 -12.46 2.55
CA GLU A 48 7.07 -12.78 1.25
C GLU A 48 5.53 -12.82 1.29
N HIS A 49 4.92 -12.79 2.49
CA HIS A 49 3.47 -12.83 2.70
C HIS A 49 2.87 -11.45 2.97
N GLU A 50 3.68 -10.41 2.92
CA GLU A 50 3.26 -9.05 3.22
C GLU A 50 3.13 -8.25 1.92
N LEU A 51 1.95 -7.66 1.72
CA LEU A 51 1.55 -7.08 0.44
C LEU A 51 1.23 -5.60 0.61
N LEU A 52 1.81 -4.76 -0.26
CA LEU A 52 1.51 -3.34 -0.35
C LEU A 52 0.53 -3.13 -1.49
N TYR A 53 -0.48 -2.31 -1.24
CA TYR A 53 -1.48 -1.94 -2.22
C TYR A 53 -1.52 -0.44 -2.40
N VAL A 54 -1.94 -0.01 -3.58
CA VAL A 54 -2.18 1.38 -3.93
C VAL A 54 -3.64 1.53 -4.34
N ILE A 55 -4.25 2.62 -3.90
CA ILE A 55 -5.54 3.07 -4.43
C ILE A 55 -5.32 4.40 -5.16
N PRO A 56 -5.59 4.45 -6.48
CA PRO A 56 -5.67 5.71 -7.19
C PRO A 56 -6.95 6.43 -6.76
N ASN A 57 -6.79 7.57 -6.07
CA ASN A 57 -7.82 8.42 -5.46
C ASN A 57 -8.34 7.95 -4.08
N HIS A 58 -8.28 8.86 -3.11
CA HIS A 58 -8.67 8.68 -1.70
C HIS A 58 -10.21 8.57 -1.48
N GLU A 59 -11.03 8.31 -2.50
CA GLU A 59 -12.50 8.29 -2.33
C GLU A 59 -13.02 7.01 -1.65
N VAL A 60 -12.13 6.07 -1.33
CA VAL A 60 -12.46 4.82 -0.64
C VAL A 60 -12.26 4.99 0.87
N GLU A 61 -13.28 4.62 1.67
CA GLU A 61 -13.13 4.53 3.13
C GLU A 61 -12.19 3.36 3.47
N LEU A 62 -11.08 3.66 4.14
CA LEU A 62 -10.04 2.72 4.53
C LEU A 62 -10.01 2.50 6.04
N ASP A 63 -11.19 2.42 6.65
CA ASP A 63 -11.34 2.26 8.09
C ASP A 63 -10.68 0.96 8.58
N GLY A 64 -9.77 1.12 9.54
CA GLY A 64 -9.04 0.00 10.15
C GLY A 64 -7.76 -0.43 9.42
N TRP A 65 -7.42 0.21 8.29
CA TRP A 65 -6.19 -0.08 7.55
C TRP A 65 -5.09 0.94 7.87
N PRO A 66 -3.83 0.51 8.02
CA PRO A 66 -2.71 1.43 8.01
C PRO A 66 -2.61 2.05 6.61
N THR A 67 -2.68 3.38 6.52
CA THR A 67 -2.64 4.11 5.26
C THR A 67 -1.64 5.27 5.25
N LEU A 68 -1.07 5.57 4.08
CA LEU A 68 -0.23 6.74 3.84
C LEU A 68 -0.55 7.37 2.48
N ILE A 69 -0.70 8.70 2.45
CA ILE A 69 -0.92 9.46 1.21
C ILE A 69 0.43 9.85 0.58
N ILE A 70 0.60 9.56 -0.70
CA ILE A 70 1.81 9.84 -1.50
C ILE A 70 1.51 10.56 -2.81
#